data_AF-A0A1I1E3E5-F1
#
_entry.id   AF-A0A1I1E3E5-F1
#
_cell.length_a   1.000
_cell.length_b   1.000
_cell.length_c   1.000
_cell.angle_alpha   90.00
_cell.angle_beta   90.00
_cell.angle_gamma   90.00
#
_symmetry.space_group_name_H-M   'P 1'
#
loop_
_entity.id
_entity.type
_entity.pdbx_description
1 polymer ?
#
loop_
_entity_poly.entity_id
_entity_poly.type
_entity_poly.pdbx_seq_one_letter_code
_entity_poly.pdbx_strand_id
1 'polypeptide(L)'
;MTSDEPDDADRDRGGDEDASATDVSGPGATDVVSDPADQLLVLPDDLRSELKEPLGPIETDADALLEDVGEPLIAVGDVVTYHLLEADCRPDVALVDERTERETVDEEIRDTVTEGTSLEAVNPPAEITEDVVWALCEALERMEPTTILVDGEEDLVVLPAIVAAPLGASVVYGQPGEGMVHVRVTEEVREEVRDLLDRFDGDRERFWTLLE
;
A
#
# COMPACT_ATOMS: atom_id res chain seq x y z
N MET A 1 -60.64 60.72 20.82
CA MET A 1 -59.81 61.90 21.15
C MET A 1 -58.66 61.38 21.98
N THR A 2 -57.43 61.70 21.53
CA THR A 2 -56.12 61.60 22.21
C THR A 2 -55.66 60.20 22.62
N SER A 3 -54.71 59.62 21.88
CA SER A 3 -53.24 59.65 22.18
C SER A 3 -52.91 58.35 22.95
N ASP A 4 -51.89 57.56 22.68
CA ASP A 4 -50.48 57.85 22.39
C ASP A 4 -49.85 56.50 21.98
N GLU A 5 -48.98 56.47 20.97
CA GLU A 5 -47.88 55.49 20.84
C GLU A 5 -46.82 55.80 21.94
N PRO A 6 -45.87 54.92 22.36
CA PRO A 6 -45.01 54.14 21.45
C PRO A 6 -44.35 52.82 22.00
N ASP A 7 -43.49 52.28 21.13
CA ASP A 7 -42.14 51.70 21.38
C ASP A 7 -41.93 50.23 21.76
N ASP A 8 -41.19 49.58 20.85
CA ASP A 8 -40.22 48.47 20.93
C ASP A 8 -40.10 47.60 22.19
N ALA A 9 -40.13 46.28 21.97
CA ALA A 9 -38.91 45.45 22.04
C ALA A 9 -39.22 43.95 21.86
N ASP A 10 -38.55 43.35 20.88
CA ASP A 10 -37.82 42.08 20.93
C ASP A 10 -38.24 40.99 21.94
N ARG A 11 -38.67 39.83 21.42
CA ARG A 11 -38.05 38.50 21.70
C ARG A 11 -38.83 37.33 21.07
N ASP A 12 -38.15 36.73 20.09
CA ASP A 12 -37.73 35.32 20.08
C ASP A 12 -38.77 34.18 19.91
N ARG A 13 -38.48 33.34 18.91
CA ARG A 13 -38.76 31.88 18.71
C ARG A 13 -40.03 31.42 17.98
N GLY A 14 -39.80 30.89 16.78
CA GLY A 14 -39.85 29.43 16.58
C GLY A 14 -40.76 28.91 15.46
N GLY A 15 -40.15 28.12 14.56
CA GLY A 15 -40.77 27.07 13.72
C GLY A 15 -41.45 27.56 12.43
N ASP A 16 -41.36 26.94 11.26
CA ASP A 16 -40.78 25.69 10.75
C ASP A 16 -40.60 25.94 9.22
N GLU A 17 -39.41 25.70 8.66
CA GLU A 17 -39.10 24.65 7.69
C GLU A 17 -40.13 24.42 6.56
N ASP A 18 -39.81 24.86 5.33
CA ASP A 18 -40.07 24.03 4.14
C ASP A 18 -39.17 24.35 2.93
N ALA A 19 -38.54 23.30 2.43
CA ALA A 19 -37.99 23.02 1.09
C ALA A 19 -37.21 24.11 0.32
N SER A 20 -35.88 24.05 0.39
CA SER A 20 -35.01 24.41 -0.74
C SER A 20 -34.37 23.15 -1.32
N ALA A 21 -34.74 22.84 -2.55
CA ALA A 21 -34.11 21.79 -3.35
C ALA A 21 -32.59 22.05 -3.45
N THR A 22 -31.80 21.07 -3.03
CA THR A 22 -30.34 21.10 -3.21
C THR A 22 -30.01 20.15 -4.35
N ASP A 23 -29.44 20.74 -5.39
CA ASP A 23 -28.75 20.07 -6.48
C ASP A 23 -27.55 19.32 -5.90
N VAL A 24 -27.67 18.00 -5.77
CA VAL A 24 -26.56 17.10 -5.41
C VAL A 24 -25.81 16.76 -6.69
N SER A 25 -24.92 17.67 -7.09
CA SER A 25 -23.72 17.28 -7.84
C SER A 25 -22.84 16.45 -6.89
N GLY A 26 -22.53 15.22 -7.33
CA GLY A 26 -21.95 14.15 -6.50
C GLY A 26 -20.59 14.46 -5.88
N PRO A 27 -20.18 13.66 -4.86
CA PRO A 27 -18.90 13.83 -4.20
C PRO A 27 -17.77 13.46 -5.15
N GLY A 28 -16.68 14.21 -5.00
CA GLY A 28 -15.50 14.23 -5.86
C GLY A 28 -14.80 12.88 -6.02
N ALA A 29 -14.10 12.77 -7.14
CA ALA A 29 -12.81 12.12 -7.11
C ALA A 29 -11.97 12.90 -6.10
N THR A 30 -11.80 12.34 -4.90
CA THR A 30 -10.78 12.80 -3.99
C THR A 30 -9.47 12.41 -4.66
N ASP A 31 -8.87 13.33 -5.41
CA ASP A 31 -7.43 13.30 -5.61
C ASP A 31 -6.85 13.32 -4.18
N VAL A 32 -6.46 12.15 -3.68
CA VAL A 32 -5.61 12.02 -2.51
C VAL A 32 -4.27 12.62 -2.90
N VAL A 33 -4.17 13.92 -2.68
CA VAL A 33 -2.89 14.63 -2.76
C VAL A 33 -2.11 14.14 -1.56
N SER A 34 -1.27 13.11 -1.76
CA SER A 34 -0.22 12.79 -0.79
C SER A 34 0.56 14.08 -0.54
N ASP A 35 0.76 14.44 0.72
CA ASP A 35 1.51 15.65 1.04
C ASP A 35 2.91 15.46 0.43
N PRO A 36 3.47 16.43 -0.31
CA PRO A 36 4.82 16.30 -0.85
C PRO A 36 5.89 16.08 0.24
N ALA A 37 5.55 16.24 1.52
CA ALA A 37 6.38 15.86 2.66
C ALA A 37 6.56 14.33 2.83
N ASP A 38 5.65 13.52 2.28
CA ASP A 38 5.60 12.06 2.46
C ASP A 38 6.20 11.28 1.28
N GLN A 39 6.49 11.94 0.15
CA GLN A 39 7.17 11.31 -0.99
C GLN A 39 8.67 11.19 -0.72
N LEU A 40 9.23 9.98 -0.81
CA LEU A 40 10.67 9.74 -0.66
C LEU A 40 11.35 9.56 -2.01
N LEU A 41 10.91 8.55 -2.77
CA LEU A 41 11.52 8.18 -4.04
C LEU A 41 10.47 8.12 -5.15
N VAL A 42 10.90 8.45 -6.36
CA VAL A 42 10.10 8.38 -7.58
C VAL A 42 10.85 7.58 -8.62
N LEU A 43 10.15 6.63 -9.26
CA LEU A 43 10.70 5.81 -10.33
C LEU A 43 10.89 6.65 -11.61
N PRO A 44 12.13 6.88 -12.06
CA PRO A 44 12.42 7.54 -13.33
C PRO A 44 11.90 6.71 -14.51
N ASP A 45 11.41 7.38 -15.56
CA ASP A 45 10.83 6.71 -16.74
C ASP A 45 11.80 5.73 -17.41
N ASP A 46 13.09 6.05 -17.44
CA ASP A 46 14.12 5.21 -18.05
C ASP A 46 14.31 3.86 -17.30
N LEU A 47 14.04 3.82 -15.99
CA LEU A 47 14.15 2.62 -15.15
C LEU A 47 12.94 1.69 -15.23
N ARG A 48 11.79 2.19 -15.71
CA ARG A 48 10.56 1.38 -15.84
C ARG A 48 10.75 0.14 -16.70
N SER A 49 11.72 0.14 -17.60
CA SER A 49 12.02 -1.02 -18.45
C SER A 49 12.79 -2.12 -17.72
N GLU A 50 13.69 -1.75 -16.81
CA GLU A 50 14.49 -2.69 -16.01
C GLU A 50 13.63 -3.41 -14.98
N LEU A 51 12.65 -2.71 -14.39
CA LEU A 51 11.70 -3.30 -13.43
C LEU A 51 10.64 -4.22 -14.04
N LYS A 52 10.59 -4.35 -15.36
CA LYS A 52 9.74 -5.35 -16.02
C LYS A 52 10.34 -6.74 -16.00
N GLU A 53 11.67 -6.82 -15.86
CA GLU A 53 12.36 -8.08 -15.72
C GLU A 53 12.19 -8.57 -14.28
N PRO A 54 11.77 -9.82 -14.05
CA PRO A 54 11.59 -10.34 -12.71
C PRO A 54 12.95 -10.36 -11.99
N LEU A 55 12.96 -9.96 -10.72
CA LEU A 55 14.14 -9.94 -9.84
C LEU A 55 14.53 -11.35 -9.36
N GLY A 56 13.77 -12.38 -9.75
CA GLY A 56 13.97 -13.75 -9.33
C GLY A 56 13.30 -14.76 -10.26
N PRO A 57 13.43 -16.06 -9.98
CA PRO A 57 12.70 -17.11 -10.68
C PRO A 57 11.18 -16.90 -10.58
N ILE A 58 10.51 -17.18 -11.70
CA ILE A 58 9.04 -17.21 -11.76
C ILE A 58 8.57 -18.63 -11.44
N GLU A 59 7.69 -18.74 -10.46
CA GLU A 59 6.99 -19.96 -10.08
C GLU A 59 5.49 -19.81 -10.30
N THR A 60 4.89 -20.84 -10.89
CA THR A 60 3.42 -20.89 -11.13
C THR A 60 2.70 -21.79 -10.13
N ASP A 61 3.45 -22.50 -9.29
CA ASP A 61 2.94 -23.45 -8.31
C ASP A 61 3.34 -22.98 -6.91
N ALA A 62 2.34 -22.68 -6.08
CA ALA A 62 2.57 -22.19 -4.72
C ALA A 62 3.24 -23.27 -3.85
N ASP A 63 2.85 -24.54 -3.99
CA ASP A 63 3.44 -25.62 -3.19
C ASP A 63 4.93 -25.77 -3.47
N ALA A 64 5.33 -25.66 -4.74
CA ALA A 64 6.74 -25.73 -5.15
C ALA A 64 7.53 -24.52 -4.63
N LEU A 65 6.96 -23.31 -4.71
CA LEU A 65 7.58 -22.10 -4.16
C LEU A 65 7.80 -22.24 -2.65
N LEU A 66 6.84 -22.80 -1.93
CA LEU A 66 6.87 -23.00 -0.48
C LEU A 66 7.92 -24.02 -0.02
N GLU A 67 8.47 -24.86 -0.89
CA GLU A 67 9.57 -25.76 -0.52
C GLU A 67 10.89 -25.00 -0.26
N ASP A 68 11.06 -23.82 -0.87
CA ASP A 68 12.31 -23.05 -0.86
C ASP A 68 12.22 -21.69 -0.13
N VAL A 69 11.05 -21.35 0.44
CA VAL A 69 10.88 -20.11 1.22
C VAL A 69 11.74 -20.11 2.49
N GLY A 70 12.26 -18.93 2.81
CA GLY A 70 12.91 -18.62 4.08
C GLY A 70 12.05 -17.66 4.90
N GLU A 71 12.48 -17.43 6.14
CA GLU A 71 11.76 -16.61 7.12
C GLU A 71 12.52 -15.30 7.40
N PRO A 72 11.82 -14.15 7.52
CA PRO A 72 10.39 -13.98 7.30
C PRO A 72 9.99 -14.09 5.82
N LEU A 73 8.75 -14.49 5.58
CA LEU A 73 8.09 -14.51 4.28
C LEU A 73 7.27 -13.22 4.11
N ILE A 74 7.60 -12.45 3.07
CA ILE A 74 6.97 -11.17 2.74
C ILE A 74 6.24 -11.35 1.40
N ALA A 75 4.94 -11.15 1.38
CA ALA A 75 4.10 -11.19 0.18
C ALA A 75 3.75 -9.77 -0.27
N VAL A 76 3.89 -9.49 -1.56
CA VAL A 76 3.51 -8.21 -2.17
C VAL A 76 2.53 -8.49 -3.30
N GLY A 77 1.30 -8.00 -3.11
CA GLY A 77 0.17 -8.16 -4.03
C GLY A 77 -0.88 -9.18 -3.56
N ASP A 78 -2.13 -8.91 -3.93
CA ASP A 78 -3.31 -9.66 -3.50
C ASP A 78 -3.30 -11.12 -3.94
N VAL A 79 -3.03 -11.33 -5.23
CA VAL A 79 -3.09 -12.66 -5.85
C VAL A 79 -2.05 -13.59 -5.25
N VAL A 80 -0.84 -13.07 -4.99
CA VAL A 80 0.23 -13.85 -4.34
C VAL A 80 -0.15 -14.17 -2.91
N THR A 81 -0.60 -13.16 -2.16
CA THR A 81 -1.02 -13.34 -0.76
C THR A 81 -2.12 -14.39 -0.66
N TYR A 82 -3.12 -14.34 -1.55
CA TYR A 82 -4.18 -15.34 -1.63
C TYR A 82 -3.66 -16.74 -1.89
N HIS A 83 -2.81 -16.94 -2.90
CA HIS A 83 -2.27 -18.26 -3.21
C HIS A 83 -1.45 -18.86 -2.07
N LEU A 84 -0.73 -18.02 -1.31
CA LEU A 84 -0.03 -18.46 -0.11
C LEU A 84 -1.03 -18.90 0.98
N LEU A 85 -2.07 -18.10 1.24
CA LEU A 85 -3.11 -18.42 2.23
C LEU A 85 -3.90 -19.69 1.88
N GLU A 86 -4.26 -19.88 0.61
CA GLU A 86 -4.91 -21.10 0.10
C GLU A 86 -4.04 -22.35 0.29
N ALA A 87 -2.71 -22.18 0.25
CA ALA A 87 -1.74 -23.24 0.51
C ALA A 87 -1.44 -23.43 2.01
N ASP A 88 -2.29 -22.89 2.91
CA ASP A 88 -2.11 -22.90 4.36
C ASP A 88 -0.77 -22.24 4.82
N CYS A 89 -0.19 -21.37 4.00
CA CYS A 89 1.01 -20.61 4.31
C CYS A 89 0.69 -19.14 4.52
N ARG A 90 0.74 -18.68 5.78
CA ARG A 90 0.52 -17.27 6.09
C ARG A 90 1.85 -16.51 6.03
N PRO A 91 1.97 -15.46 5.19
CA PRO A 91 3.16 -14.61 5.20
C PRO A 91 3.27 -13.86 6.52
N ASP A 92 4.51 -13.57 6.93
CA ASP A 92 4.80 -12.75 8.11
C ASP A 92 4.43 -11.28 7.87
N VAL A 93 4.64 -10.81 6.63
CA VAL A 93 4.19 -9.49 6.17
C VAL A 93 3.50 -9.63 4.82
N ALA A 94 2.30 -9.07 4.68
CA ALA A 94 1.59 -8.99 3.41
C ALA A 94 1.32 -7.52 3.06
N LEU A 95 1.60 -7.11 1.83
CA LEU A 95 1.26 -5.81 1.28
C LEU A 95 0.25 -5.98 0.15
N VAL A 96 -0.88 -5.29 0.27
CA VAL A 96 -2.07 -5.50 -0.56
C VAL A 96 -2.64 -4.16 -0.98
N ASP A 97 -3.02 -3.98 -2.24
CA ASP A 97 -3.53 -2.69 -2.74
C ASP A 97 -5.06 -2.56 -2.63
N GLU A 98 -5.57 -1.33 -2.60
CA GLU A 98 -7.01 -1.06 -2.72
C GLU A 98 -7.52 -1.10 -4.17
N ARG A 99 -6.63 -1.17 -5.17
CA ARG A 99 -7.01 -0.99 -6.59
C ARG A 99 -7.60 -2.26 -7.17
N THR A 100 -7.13 -3.42 -6.74
CA THR A 100 -7.65 -4.71 -7.17
C THR A 100 -9.02 -5.02 -6.54
N GLU A 101 -9.48 -4.18 -5.61
CA GLU A 101 -10.88 -4.16 -5.14
C GLU A 101 -11.89 -3.76 -6.22
N ARG A 102 -11.46 -3.07 -7.31
CA ARG A 102 -12.40 -2.54 -8.31
C ARG A 102 -12.51 -3.38 -9.58
N GLU A 103 -11.52 -4.20 -9.90
CA GLU A 103 -11.55 -5.07 -11.06
C GLU A 103 -10.80 -6.38 -10.75
N THR A 104 -11.51 -7.52 -10.79
CA THR A 104 -11.00 -8.90 -10.95
C THR A 104 -10.55 -9.76 -9.76
N VAL A 105 -10.47 -9.27 -8.53
CA VAL A 105 -10.30 -10.17 -7.36
C VAL A 105 -11.67 -10.56 -6.80
N ASP A 106 -11.97 -11.87 -6.77
CA ASP A 106 -13.22 -12.39 -6.20
C ASP A 106 -13.41 -11.85 -4.77
N GLU A 107 -14.64 -11.49 -4.38
CA GLU A 107 -14.92 -10.95 -3.04
C GLU A 107 -14.36 -11.84 -1.91
N GLU A 108 -14.31 -13.15 -2.16
CA GLU A 108 -13.74 -14.16 -1.27
C GLU A 108 -12.23 -13.99 -1.05
N ILE A 109 -11.48 -13.66 -2.11
CA ILE A 109 -10.05 -13.42 -2.05
C ILE A 109 -9.77 -12.16 -1.21
N ARG A 110 -10.48 -11.06 -1.52
CA ARG A 110 -10.34 -9.80 -0.78
C ARG A 110 -10.66 -9.99 0.69
N ASP A 111 -11.79 -10.63 1.01
CA ASP A 111 -12.19 -10.84 2.40
C ASP A 111 -11.14 -11.69 3.13
N THR A 112 -10.57 -12.71 2.49
CA THR A 112 -9.53 -13.57 3.09
C THR A 112 -8.21 -12.82 3.33
N VAL A 113 -7.81 -11.96 2.39
CA VAL A 113 -6.54 -11.23 2.43
C VAL A 113 -6.59 -10.03 3.40
N THR A 114 -7.74 -9.35 3.46
CA THR A 114 -7.96 -8.17 4.33
C THR A 114 -8.50 -8.54 5.73
N GLU A 115 -8.86 -9.80 5.98
CA GLU A 115 -9.26 -10.25 7.31
C GLU A 115 -8.05 -10.15 8.28
N GLY A 116 -8.04 -9.07 9.06
CA GLY A 116 -6.96 -8.79 10.01
C GLY A 116 -5.93 -7.75 9.55
N THR A 117 -6.29 -6.86 8.61
CA THR A 117 -5.50 -5.65 8.30
C THR A 117 -5.02 -4.98 9.58
N SER A 118 -3.71 -4.80 9.66
CA SER A 118 -3.01 -4.41 10.88
C SER A 118 -2.31 -3.06 10.75
N LEU A 119 -2.09 -2.61 9.51
CA LEU A 119 -1.50 -1.32 9.14
C LEU A 119 -2.14 -0.82 7.84
N GLU A 120 -2.15 0.48 7.65
CA GLU A 120 -2.57 1.16 6.42
C GLU A 120 -1.42 2.08 5.99
N ALA A 121 -1.19 2.21 4.69
CA ALA A 121 -0.19 3.11 4.12
C ALA A 121 -0.69 3.70 2.80
N VAL A 122 -0.28 4.92 2.49
CA VAL A 122 -0.56 5.56 1.18
C VAL A 122 0.70 5.51 0.32
N ASN A 123 0.60 4.95 -0.89
CA ASN A 123 1.73 4.92 -1.83
C ASN A 123 1.27 5.20 -3.28
N PRO A 124 1.38 6.43 -3.78
CA PRO A 124 0.97 6.77 -5.13
C PRO A 124 1.70 5.96 -6.22
N PRO A 125 1.13 5.90 -7.44
CA PRO A 125 1.73 5.21 -8.57
C PRO A 125 3.16 5.65 -8.89
N ALA A 126 4.03 4.67 -9.14
CA ALA A 126 5.45 4.89 -9.46
C ALA A 126 6.26 5.64 -8.36
N GLU A 127 5.79 5.63 -7.11
CA GLU A 127 6.46 6.25 -5.96
C GLU A 127 6.76 5.25 -4.85
N ILE A 128 7.66 5.64 -3.96
CA ILE A 128 7.85 5.03 -2.64
C ILE A 128 7.73 6.17 -1.62
N THR A 129 6.71 6.10 -0.79
CA THR A 129 6.44 7.07 0.27
C THR A 129 7.10 6.69 1.60
N GLU A 130 7.22 7.66 2.49
CA GLU A 130 7.60 7.44 3.88
C GLU A 130 6.60 6.56 4.62
N ASP A 131 5.32 6.74 4.34
CA ASP A 131 4.24 5.99 4.98
C ASP A 131 4.36 4.48 4.74
N VAL A 132 4.62 4.08 3.48
CA VAL A 132 4.76 2.66 3.15
C VAL A 132 6.08 2.07 3.67
N VAL A 133 7.16 2.84 3.68
CA VAL A 133 8.45 2.40 4.25
C VAL A 133 8.34 2.22 5.77
N TRP A 134 7.69 3.17 6.44
CA TRP A 134 7.43 3.09 7.89
C TRP A 134 6.56 1.89 8.22
N ALA A 135 5.43 1.70 7.52
CA ALA A 135 4.55 0.56 7.74
C ALA A 135 5.25 -0.78 7.51
N LEU A 136 6.09 -0.88 6.47
CA LEU A 136 6.90 -2.07 6.20
C LEU A 136 7.87 -2.38 7.34
N CYS A 137 8.61 -1.38 7.84
CA CYS A 137 9.56 -1.58 8.93
C CYS A 137 8.83 -2.00 10.21
N GLU A 138 7.75 -1.31 10.57
CA GLU A 138 6.90 -1.66 11.72
C GLU A 138 6.33 -3.08 11.60
N ALA A 139 5.96 -3.52 10.40
CA ALA A 139 5.47 -4.89 10.17
C ALA A 139 6.59 -5.93 10.35
N LEU A 140 7.80 -5.67 9.86
CA LEU A 140 8.94 -6.56 10.00
C LEU A 140 9.43 -6.71 11.46
N GLU A 141 9.19 -5.71 12.30
CA GLU A 141 9.52 -5.76 13.73
C GLU A 141 8.48 -6.53 14.57
N ARG A 142 7.28 -6.75 14.04
CA ARG A 142 6.23 -7.50 14.74
C ARG A 142 6.55 -8.99 14.75
N MET A 143 6.19 -9.64 15.85
CA MET A 143 6.30 -11.10 15.99
C MET A 143 5.06 -11.85 15.49
N GLU A 144 4.09 -11.13 14.93
CA GLU A 144 2.82 -11.65 14.45
C GLU A 144 2.58 -11.28 12.99
N PRO A 145 1.95 -12.17 12.19
CA PRO A 145 1.63 -11.89 10.80
C PRO A 145 0.86 -10.58 10.64
N THR A 146 1.38 -9.69 9.81
CA THR A 146 0.89 -8.32 9.63
C THR A 146 0.52 -8.07 8.18
N THR A 147 -0.74 -7.68 7.93
CA THR A 147 -1.19 -7.19 6.62
C THR A 147 -1.17 -5.66 6.61
N ILE A 148 -0.53 -5.08 5.58
CA ILE A 148 -0.47 -3.65 5.28
C ILE A 148 -1.38 -3.40 4.07
N LEU A 149 -2.46 -2.63 4.27
CA LEU A 149 -3.31 -2.17 3.18
C LEU A 149 -2.73 -0.89 2.57
N VAL A 150 -2.47 -0.91 1.27
CA VAL A 150 -1.86 0.19 0.52
C VAL A 150 -2.91 0.91 -0.32
N ASP A 151 -3.19 2.17 0.01
CA ASP A 151 -3.94 3.08 -0.87
C ASP A 151 -2.98 3.57 -1.97
N GLY A 152 -3.01 2.89 -3.12
CA GLY A 152 -2.21 3.21 -4.29
C GLY A 152 -1.58 1.98 -4.95
N GLU A 153 -0.26 2.00 -5.22
CA GLU A 153 0.49 0.88 -5.81
C GLU A 153 1.46 0.27 -4.79
N GLU A 154 1.48 -1.06 -4.71
CA GLU A 154 2.34 -1.88 -3.86
C GLU A 154 3.56 -2.46 -4.60
N ASP A 155 3.52 -2.54 -5.93
CA ASP A 155 4.55 -3.16 -6.78
C ASP A 155 5.98 -2.68 -6.47
N LEU A 156 6.17 -1.37 -6.29
CA LEU A 156 7.50 -0.81 -6.02
C LEU A 156 7.99 -1.10 -4.60
N VAL A 157 7.10 -1.49 -3.69
CA VAL A 157 7.43 -1.78 -2.30
C VAL A 157 8.22 -3.10 -2.18
N VAL A 158 8.24 -3.92 -3.23
CA VAL A 158 9.15 -5.07 -3.35
C VAL A 158 10.60 -4.66 -3.12
N LEU A 159 11.01 -3.49 -3.64
CA LEU A 159 12.40 -3.01 -3.52
C LEU A 159 12.80 -2.68 -2.07
N PRO A 160 12.10 -1.79 -1.34
CA PRO A 160 12.39 -1.57 0.06
C PRO A 160 12.18 -2.83 0.90
N ALA A 161 11.23 -3.72 0.57
CA ALA A 161 11.06 -5.00 1.26
C ALA A 161 12.32 -5.88 1.20
N ILE A 162 12.95 -6.00 0.03
CA ILE A 162 14.19 -6.76 -0.13
C ILE A 162 15.34 -6.15 0.69
N VAL A 163 15.45 -4.83 0.74
CA VAL A 163 16.52 -4.15 1.50
C VAL A 163 16.29 -4.29 3.00
N ALA A 164 15.08 -4.01 3.48
CA ALA A 164 14.71 -3.98 4.89
C ALA A 164 14.73 -5.36 5.54
N ALA A 165 14.36 -6.39 4.78
CA ALA A 165 14.25 -7.74 5.30
C ALA A 165 15.63 -8.32 5.73
N PRO A 166 15.67 -9.19 6.76
CA PRO A 166 16.91 -9.83 7.18
C PRO A 166 17.40 -10.83 6.11
N LEU A 167 18.70 -11.17 6.16
CA LEU A 167 19.27 -12.15 5.24
C LEU A 167 18.61 -13.53 5.42
N GLY A 168 18.30 -14.17 4.30
CA GLY A 168 17.59 -15.44 4.28
C GLY A 168 16.07 -15.32 4.22
N ALA A 169 15.52 -14.10 4.37
CA ALA A 169 14.10 -13.82 4.14
C ALA A 169 13.69 -14.15 2.69
N SER A 170 12.39 -14.30 2.47
CA SER A 170 11.82 -14.47 1.14
C SER A 170 10.81 -13.39 0.85
N VAL A 171 11.00 -12.69 -0.27
CA VAL A 171 10.04 -11.73 -0.81
C VAL A 171 9.37 -12.39 -2.01
N VAL A 172 8.04 -12.44 -2.02
CA VAL A 172 7.25 -13.01 -3.10
C VAL A 172 6.31 -11.97 -3.64
N TYR A 173 6.28 -11.80 -4.96
CA TYR A 173 5.43 -10.80 -5.60
C TYR A 173 4.89 -11.29 -6.95
N GLY A 174 3.82 -10.66 -7.45
CA GLY A 174 3.19 -11.07 -8.70
C GLY A 174 3.93 -10.55 -9.93
N GLN A 175 4.08 -11.39 -10.96
CA GLN A 175 4.49 -10.97 -12.29
C GLN A 175 3.29 -11.06 -13.24
N PRO A 176 2.78 -9.94 -13.77
CA PRO A 176 1.58 -9.92 -14.59
C PRO A 176 1.62 -10.88 -15.78
N GLY A 177 0.71 -11.87 -15.75
CA GLY A 177 0.57 -12.86 -16.83
C GLY A 177 1.61 -13.99 -16.84
N GLU A 178 2.52 -14.03 -15.87
CA GLU A 178 3.60 -15.03 -15.82
C GLU A 178 3.54 -15.91 -14.56
N GLY A 179 3.29 -15.35 -13.37
CA GLY A 179 3.22 -16.13 -12.12
C GLY A 179 3.67 -15.35 -10.88
N MET A 180 4.16 -16.05 -9.87
CA MET A 180 4.76 -15.50 -8.65
C MET A 180 6.28 -15.46 -8.81
N VAL A 181 6.92 -14.37 -8.40
CA VAL A 181 8.38 -14.26 -8.37
C VAL A 181 8.84 -14.48 -6.94
N HIS A 182 9.77 -15.41 -6.75
CA HIS A 182 10.41 -15.62 -5.44
C HIS A 182 11.80 -15.02 -5.43
N VAL A 183 12.04 -14.11 -4.48
CA VAL A 183 13.35 -13.50 -4.25
C VAL A 183 13.84 -13.88 -2.86
N ARG A 184 14.91 -14.66 -2.80
CA ARG A 184 15.62 -14.92 -1.54
C ARG A 184 16.57 -13.78 -1.22
N VAL A 185 16.40 -13.18 -0.05
CA VAL A 185 17.22 -12.05 0.39
C VAL A 185 18.63 -12.53 0.71
N THR A 186 19.56 -12.20 -0.18
CA THR A 186 21.00 -12.44 -0.07
C THR A 186 21.73 -11.10 -0.06
N GLU A 187 23.01 -11.09 0.31
CA GLU A 187 23.80 -9.85 0.27
C GLU A 187 23.91 -9.33 -1.18
N GLU A 188 24.06 -10.25 -2.14
CA GLU A 188 24.13 -9.94 -3.57
C GLU A 188 22.85 -9.28 -4.07
N VAL A 189 21.69 -9.90 -3.82
CA VAL A 189 20.39 -9.36 -4.24
C VAL A 189 20.10 -8.02 -3.54
N ARG A 190 20.45 -7.89 -2.26
CA ARG A 190 20.28 -6.64 -1.53
C ARG A 190 21.15 -5.52 -2.12
N GLU A 191 22.39 -5.82 -2.50
CA GLU A 191 23.28 -4.85 -3.15
C GLU A 191 22.75 -4.44 -4.53
N GLU A 192 22.27 -5.38 -5.34
CA GLU A 192 21.65 -5.10 -6.64
C GLU A 192 20.42 -4.18 -6.52
N VAL A 193 19.53 -4.47 -5.57
CA VAL A 193 18.33 -3.63 -5.33
C VAL A 193 18.70 -2.27 -4.74
N ARG A 194 19.74 -2.21 -3.90
CA ARG A 194 20.26 -0.95 -3.37
C ARG A 194 20.79 -0.06 -4.49
N ASP A 195 21.59 -0.61 -5.40
CA ASP A 195 22.11 0.10 -6.57
C ASP A 195 20.98 0.61 -7.48
N LEU A 196 19.88 -0.16 -7.60
CA LEU A 196 18.70 0.27 -8.33
C LEU A 196 17.99 1.45 -7.65
N LEU A 197 17.75 1.37 -6.34
CA LEU A 197 17.13 2.44 -5.55
C LEU A 197 17.97 3.71 -5.52
N ASP A 198 19.30 3.61 -5.55
CA ASP A 198 20.19 4.78 -5.62
C ASP A 198 20.06 5.55 -6.95
N ARG A 199 19.44 4.96 -7.98
CA ARG A 199 19.15 5.60 -9.27
C ARG A 199 17.77 6.25 -9.31
N PHE A 200 16.94 6.12 -8.28
CA PHE A 200 15.66 6.81 -8.18
C PHE A 200 15.86 8.31 -7.91
N ASP A 201 14.88 9.11 -8.31
CA ASP A 201 14.82 10.54 -7.99
C ASP A 201 14.16 10.73 -6.62
N GLY A 202 14.59 11.76 -5.85
CA GLY A 202 13.99 12.10 -4.56
C GLY A 202 14.98 12.18 -3.39
N ASP A 203 14.44 12.10 -2.16
CA ASP A 203 15.19 12.20 -0.89
C ASP A 203 15.70 10.82 -0.44
N ARG A 204 16.77 10.38 -1.11
CA ARG A 204 17.45 9.11 -0.78
C ARG A 204 18.05 9.09 0.62
N GLU A 205 18.51 10.23 1.14
CA GLU A 205 19.09 10.29 2.48
C GLU A 205 18.04 9.95 3.54
N ARG A 206 16.85 10.55 3.42
CA ARG A 206 15.72 10.25 4.30
C ARG A 206 15.23 8.82 4.12
N PHE A 207 15.12 8.33 2.88
CA PHE A 207 14.74 6.94 2.59
C PHE A 207 15.66 5.93 3.29
N TRP A 208 16.97 6.07 3.13
CA TRP A 208 17.92 5.16 3.75
C TRP A 208 17.89 5.25 5.28
N THR A 209 17.72 6.46 5.84
CA THR A 209 17.62 6.67 7.30
C THR A 209 16.43 5.93 7.91
N LEU A 210 15.32 5.78 7.17
CA LEU A 210 14.14 5.07 7.65
C LEU A 210 14.29 3.54 7.65
N LEU A 211 15.22 3.02 6.85
CA LEU A 211 15.50 1.59 6.74
C LEU A 211 16.62 1.09 7.68
N GLU A 212 17.27 2.01 8.42
CA GLU A 212 18.42 1.73 9.30
C GLU A 212 18.04 1.42 10.76
#